data_AF-A0A8K0JCU2-F1
#
_entry.id   AF-A0A8K0JCU2-F1
#
_cell.length_a   1.000
_cell.length_b   1.000
_cell.length_c   1.000
_cell.angle_alpha   90.00
_cell.angle_beta   90.00
_cell.angle_gamma   90.00
#
_symmetry.space_group_name_H-M   'P 1'
#
loop_
_entity.id
_entity.type
_entity.pdbx_description
1 polymer ?
#
loop_
_entity_poly.entity_id
_entity_poly.type
_entity_poly.pdbx_seq_one_letter_code
_entity_poly.pdbx_strand_id
1 'polypeptide(L)'
;MGALLSTAKGRETPVESLGLVFQAMSAAVLTLNAEGRLVVELLTGEMADIMERMRYNLLDHRLSSTKNGSKPDPTLFPCKFDSVHMSNIPRDSFRDYIGGHLTTFLASRPLLEEDKLSSLHFNNLLNPPEFQDHNAFQSEYLLMYDMDRIRRHFLLARRPGEVTEEQLPPMFRGVISPFAFESYMVWDRVAQKKMAFQELMPKAEFEKWMYGHLLKICLPFPRPASSGSPVYAPLNLTTIIRLMIAMFEVGYPAHWLLGILSSMCSGVITTSARPPKKRVCDASDVDAKHPVQQSTIYAWVPELTTLVSLWHRLLPFGIDSLNASLVTLDNICQYSVAFPPFFAESNRYPHFTLLFWNTEVANAEGPPQGHYALFQDGEGGDCSTSAKAIRENGVVFVTAFRYHFRSRTASFWMRSDVVEKMRAGKWRAFIWRTDTWTSVTEGVDVSSGLVAGERWTGSM
;
A
#
# COMPACT_ATOMS: atom_id res chain seq x y z
N MET A 1 53.64 -1.77 3.69
CA MET A 1 54.92 -1.74 2.95
C MET A 1 54.64 -2.30 1.57
N GLY A 2 54.83 -1.65 0.43
CA GLY A 2 55.35 -0.34 0.05
C GLY A 2 55.43 -0.35 -1.48
N ALA A 3 55.20 0.83 -2.09
CA ALA A 3 55.42 1.16 -3.52
C ALA A 3 54.56 0.37 -4.54
N LEU A 4 53.77 0.99 -5.42
CA LEU A 4 54.14 2.07 -6.33
C LEU A 4 52.91 2.94 -6.65
N LEU A 5 52.91 4.16 -6.09
CA LEU A 5 52.31 5.31 -6.76
C LEU A 5 53.32 5.75 -7.83
N SER A 6 53.07 5.36 -9.08
CA SER A 6 53.75 5.93 -10.24
C SER A 6 52.84 6.99 -10.84
N THR A 7 53.28 8.24 -10.76
CA THR A 7 52.65 9.40 -11.38
C THR A 7 52.87 9.38 -12.89
N ALA A 8 51.93 8.80 -13.63
CA ALA A 8 51.75 9.06 -15.04
C ALA A 8 50.39 9.74 -15.25
N LYS A 9 50.39 11.07 -15.46
CA LYS A 9 49.23 11.83 -15.93
C LYS A 9 48.95 11.51 -17.40
N GLY A 10 48.54 10.27 -17.69
CA GLY A 10 47.70 9.99 -18.85
C GLY A 10 46.27 10.34 -18.45
N ARG A 11 45.51 11.00 -19.34
CA ARG A 11 44.06 11.14 -19.14
C ARG A 11 43.48 9.72 -19.22
N GLU A 12 43.35 9.04 -18.08
CA GLU A 12 42.53 7.83 -17.99
C GLU A 12 41.18 8.18 -18.57
N THR A 13 40.79 7.42 -19.60
CA THR A 13 39.48 7.59 -20.17
C THR A 13 38.44 7.17 -19.12
N PRO A 14 37.25 7.80 -19.08
CA PRO A 14 36.20 7.39 -18.15
C PRO A 14 35.89 5.88 -18.22
N VAL A 15 36.13 5.24 -19.37
CA VAL A 15 35.96 3.81 -19.61
C VAL A 15 37.02 2.97 -18.87
N GLU A 16 38.28 3.38 -18.85
CA GLU A 16 39.35 2.70 -18.13
C GLU A 16 39.15 2.78 -16.61
N SER A 17 38.77 3.96 -16.10
CA SER A 17 38.44 4.12 -14.69
C SER A 17 37.20 3.28 -14.30
N LEU A 18 36.19 3.17 -15.17
CA LEU A 18 35.05 2.27 -14.96
C LEU A 18 35.46 0.79 -14.93
N GLY A 19 36.38 0.40 -15.83
CA GLY A 19 36.94 -0.94 -15.90
C GLY A 19 37.63 -1.36 -14.60
N LEU A 20 38.40 -0.46 -14.00
CA LEU A 20 39.05 -0.68 -12.70
C LEU A 20 38.03 -0.88 -11.56
N VAL A 21 36.92 -0.13 -11.56
CA VAL A 21 35.84 -0.31 -10.58
C VAL A 21 35.21 -1.70 -10.71
N PHE A 22 34.87 -2.14 -11.93
CA PHE A 22 34.29 -3.47 -12.13
C PHE A 22 35.25 -4.61 -11.78
N GLN A 23 36.54 -4.44 -12.06
CA GLN A 23 37.57 -5.41 -11.64
C GLN A 23 37.66 -5.50 -10.12
N ALA A 24 37.68 -4.37 -9.42
CA ALA A 24 37.69 -4.33 -7.97
C ALA A 24 36.43 -4.98 -7.36
N MET A 25 35.24 -4.67 -7.91
CA MET A 25 33.98 -5.30 -7.47
C MET A 25 33.98 -6.81 -7.72
N SER A 26 34.46 -7.26 -8.88
CA SER A 26 34.54 -8.68 -9.21
C SER A 26 35.49 -9.43 -8.28
N ALA A 27 36.66 -8.86 -8.01
CA ALA A 27 37.60 -9.43 -7.05
C ALA A 27 37.00 -9.50 -5.64
N ALA A 28 36.32 -8.44 -5.18
CA ALA A 28 35.67 -8.43 -3.87
C ALA A 28 34.56 -9.50 -3.75
N VAL A 29 33.71 -9.63 -4.77
CA VAL A 29 32.64 -10.66 -4.82
C VAL A 29 33.24 -12.07 -4.78
N LEU A 30 34.29 -12.32 -5.56
CA LEU A 30 34.97 -13.62 -5.58
C LEU A 30 35.59 -13.95 -4.21
N THR A 31 36.24 -12.98 -3.57
CA THR A 31 36.82 -13.17 -2.22
C THR A 31 35.74 -13.45 -1.18
N LEU A 32 34.65 -12.67 -1.14
CA LEU A 32 33.54 -12.90 -0.21
C LEU A 32 32.89 -14.27 -0.41
N ASN A 33 32.75 -14.71 -1.66
CA ASN A 33 32.24 -16.04 -1.97
C ASN A 33 33.21 -17.15 -1.55
N ALA A 34 34.51 -16.99 -1.81
CA ALA A 34 35.54 -17.96 -1.42
C ALA A 34 35.66 -18.11 0.12
N GLU A 35 35.43 -17.03 0.86
CA GLU A 35 35.36 -17.03 2.33
C GLU A 35 34.02 -17.54 2.88
N GLY A 36 33.04 -17.89 2.03
CA GLY A 36 31.71 -18.33 2.46
C GLY A 36 30.87 -17.23 3.13
N ARG A 37 31.19 -15.96 2.87
CA ARG A 37 30.56 -14.77 3.49
C ARG A 37 29.50 -14.11 2.61
N LEU A 38 29.35 -14.55 1.37
CA LEU A 38 28.32 -14.09 0.44
C LEU A 38 27.25 -15.17 0.27
N VAL A 39 26.01 -14.82 0.61
CA VAL A 39 24.84 -15.65 0.32
C VAL A 39 23.86 -14.80 -0.49
N VAL A 40 23.36 -15.34 -1.60
CA VAL A 40 22.37 -14.69 -2.45
C VAL A 40 21.07 -15.49 -2.39
N GLU A 41 20.02 -14.85 -1.93
CA GLU A 41 18.65 -15.36 -1.97
C GLU A 41 17.86 -14.59 -3.01
N LEU A 42 17.25 -15.31 -3.96
CA LEU A 42 16.39 -14.71 -4.98
C LEU A 42 14.92 -14.98 -4.62
N LEU A 43 14.17 -13.90 -4.39
CA LEU A 43 12.74 -13.93 -4.11
C LEU A 43 11.98 -13.24 -5.24
N THR A 44 10.86 -13.82 -5.65
CA THR A 44 9.99 -13.26 -6.69
C THR A 44 8.59 -13.05 -6.14
N GLY A 45 8.09 -11.82 -6.18
CA GLY A 45 6.75 -11.48 -5.70
C GLY A 45 6.54 -9.98 -5.68
N GLU A 46 5.39 -9.54 -5.16
CA GLU A 46 5.12 -8.13 -4.88
C GLU A 46 5.88 -7.72 -3.61
N MET A 47 6.42 -6.50 -3.60
CA MET A 47 7.31 -6.01 -2.54
C MET A 47 6.70 -6.13 -1.14
N ALA A 48 5.49 -5.59 -0.92
CA ALA A 48 4.87 -5.59 0.38
C ALA A 48 4.55 -7.02 0.87
N ASP A 49 4.07 -7.91 -0.01
CA ASP A 49 3.85 -9.33 0.31
C ASP A 49 5.13 -10.03 0.75
N ILE A 50 6.22 -9.90 -0.03
CA ILE A 50 7.50 -10.56 0.29
C ILE A 50 8.10 -10.03 1.58
N MET A 51 8.10 -8.70 1.76
CA MET A 51 8.64 -8.08 2.98
C MET A 51 7.83 -8.45 4.22
N GLU A 52 6.51 -8.54 4.09
CA GLU A 52 5.64 -8.95 5.21
C GLU A 52 5.80 -10.43 5.56
N ARG A 53 5.88 -11.31 4.57
CA ARG A 53 6.21 -12.73 4.82
C ARG A 53 7.57 -12.88 5.47
N MET A 54 8.55 -12.08 5.07
CA MET A 54 9.86 -12.08 5.72
C MET A 54 9.77 -11.60 7.18
N ARG A 55 9.02 -10.52 7.44
CA ARG A 55 8.78 -9.99 8.79
C ARG A 55 8.18 -11.05 9.72
N TYR A 56 7.23 -11.84 9.23
CA TYR A 56 6.52 -12.86 10.03
C TYR A 56 7.11 -14.28 9.88
N ASN A 57 8.23 -14.44 9.17
CA ASN A 57 8.85 -15.73 8.88
C ASN A 57 7.91 -16.75 8.21
N LEU A 58 7.17 -16.30 7.20
CA LEU A 58 6.17 -17.06 6.43
C LEU A 58 6.61 -17.32 4.98
N LEU A 59 7.93 -17.34 4.73
CA LEU A 59 8.48 -17.72 3.43
C LEU A 59 8.66 -19.24 3.39
N ASP A 60 7.85 -19.93 2.58
CA ASP A 60 7.76 -21.40 2.57
C ASP A 60 9.12 -22.10 2.45
N HIS A 61 10.01 -21.61 1.59
CA HIS A 61 11.34 -22.20 1.39
C HIS A 61 12.29 -21.99 2.58
N ARG A 62 12.02 -21.02 3.47
CA ARG A 62 12.76 -20.81 4.73
C ARG A 62 12.24 -21.66 5.88
N LEU A 63 11.12 -22.35 5.73
CA LEU A 63 10.54 -23.20 6.78
C LEU A 63 11.17 -24.61 6.84
N SER A 64 11.95 -25.00 5.82
CA SER A 64 12.55 -26.33 5.75
C SER A 64 14.06 -26.26 5.48
N SER A 65 14.84 -26.93 6.32
CA SER A 65 16.30 -26.99 6.16
C SER A 65 16.69 -27.89 4.97
N THR A 66 17.72 -27.49 4.24
CA THR A 66 18.28 -28.30 3.17
C THR A 66 19.13 -29.43 3.76
N LYS A 67 18.71 -30.69 3.58
CA LYS A 67 19.44 -31.90 4.04
C LYS A 67 20.84 -32.09 3.41
N ASN A 68 21.20 -31.28 2.41
CA ASN A 68 22.48 -31.38 1.70
C ASN A 68 23.41 -30.26 2.16
N GLY A 69 24.45 -30.61 2.93
CA GLY A 69 25.40 -29.67 3.56
C GLY A 69 26.27 -28.83 2.63
N SER A 70 26.02 -28.83 1.32
CA SER A 70 26.69 -27.97 0.33
C SER A 70 25.90 -26.69 0.01
N LYS A 71 24.65 -26.57 0.47
CA LYS A 71 23.81 -25.38 0.28
C LYS A 71 23.65 -24.62 1.61
N PRO A 72 23.57 -23.28 1.57
CA PRO A 72 23.29 -22.50 2.77
C PRO A 72 21.88 -22.84 3.28
N ASP A 73 21.74 -23.02 4.60
CA ASP A 73 20.46 -23.35 5.22
C ASP A 73 19.53 -22.13 5.22
N PRO A 74 18.40 -22.17 4.48
CA PRO A 74 17.50 -21.03 4.36
C PRO A 74 16.78 -20.69 5.68
N THR A 75 16.74 -21.62 6.65
CA THR A 75 16.16 -21.38 7.98
C THR A 75 17.01 -20.40 8.81
N LEU A 76 18.27 -20.21 8.44
CA LEU A 76 19.22 -19.29 9.10
C LEU A 76 19.29 -17.93 8.42
N PHE A 77 18.50 -17.69 7.37
CA PHE A 77 18.55 -16.42 6.64
C PHE A 77 17.99 -15.28 7.50
N PRO A 78 18.62 -14.09 7.45
CA PRO A 78 18.19 -12.97 8.26
C PRO A 78 16.81 -12.47 7.82
N CYS A 79 16.04 -11.98 8.79
CA CYS A 79 14.79 -11.25 8.58
C CYS A 79 14.93 -9.75 8.89
N LYS A 80 16.14 -9.32 9.26
CA LYS A 80 16.51 -7.95 9.62
C LYS A 80 17.78 -7.56 8.86
N PHE A 81 17.86 -6.31 8.44
CA PHE A 81 18.91 -5.81 7.56
C PHE A 81 19.43 -4.44 7.99
N ASP A 82 20.73 -4.23 7.80
CA ASP A 82 21.36 -2.91 7.94
C ASP A 82 20.94 -1.96 6.80
N SER A 83 20.61 -2.48 5.62
CA SER A 83 20.12 -1.66 4.51
C SER A 83 19.10 -2.42 3.68
N VAL A 84 17.98 -1.76 3.39
CA VAL A 84 16.99 -2.22 2.42
C VAL A 84 17.01 -1.24 1.26
N HIS A 85 17.61 -1.68 0.16
CA HIS A 85 17.75 -0.90 -1.06
C HIS A 85 16.74 -1.36 -2.11
N MET A 86 15.73 -0.53 -2.36
CA MET A 86 14.67 -0.78 -3.31
C MET A 86 15.03 -0.07 -4.62
N SER A 87 15.56 -0.82 -5.58
CA SER A 87 15.97 -0.32 -6.89
C SER A 87 14.87 -0.52 -7.94
N ASN A 88 14.67 0.48 -8.80
CA ASN A 88 13.69 0.42 -9.89
C ASN A 88 14.10 -0.59 -10.96
N ILE A 89 13.32 -1.66 -11.11
CA ILE A 89 13.39 -2.56 -12.28
C ILE A 89 12.39 -2.03 -13.33
N PRO A 90 12.74 -2.01 -14.63
CA PRO A 90 12.36 -0.96 -15.60
C PRO A 90 10.88 -0.77 -15.93
N ARG A 91 10.66 0.30 -16.71
CA ARG A 91 9.44 1.02 -17.17
C ARG A 91 8.12 0.25 -17.38
N ASP A 92 8.12 -1.07 -17.45
CA ASP A 92 6.93 -1.87 -17.70
C ASP A 92 6.41 -2.62 -16.45
N SER A 93 7.15 -2.52 -15.34
CA SER A 93 6.91 -3.22 -14.06
C SER A 93 6.85 -2.28 -12.84
N PHE A 94 6.31 -1.07 -13.02
CA PHE A 94 6.15 -0.02 -11.97
C PHE A 94 5.19 -0.36 -10.80
N ARG A 95 5.09 -1.63 -10.41
CA ARG A 95 4.18 -2.10 -9.35
C ARG A 95 4.77 -1.97 -7.94
N ASP A 96 6.08 -1.78 -7.81
CA ASP A 96 6.75 -1.99 -6.51
C ASP A 96 6.70 -0.77 -5.57
N TYR A 97 6.18 0.38 -6.02
CA TYR A 97 6.10 1.62 -5.20
C TYR A 97 4.68 2.17 -5.03
N ILE A 98 3.67 1.32 -5.18
CA ILE A 98 2.27 1.75 -5.03
C ILE A 98 2.00 2.16 -3.58
N GLY A 99 1.54 3.40 -3.40
CA GLY A 99 1.37 4.01 -2.08
C GLY A 99 2.59 4.76 -1.56
N GLY A 100 3.66 4.88 -2.36
CA GLY A 100 4.81 5.74 -2.08
C GLY A 100 5.39 5.50 -0.68
N HIS A 101 5.58 6.57 0.09
CA HIS A 101 6.09 6.48 1.45
C HIS A 101 5.26 5.58 2.37
N LEU A 102 3.93 5.58 2.25
CA LEU A 102 3.08 4.83 3.19
C LEU A 102 3.36 3.33 3.12
N THR A 103 3.29 2.76 1.91
CA THR A 103 3.57 1.33 1.70
C THR A 103 5.02 1.01 2.03
N THR A 104 5.95 1.83 1.55
CA THR A 104 7.39 1.61 1.74
C THR A 104 7.76 1.60 3.22
N PHE A 105 7.23 2.55 4.00
CA PHE A 105 7.51 2.65 5.43
C PHE A 105 6.85 1.51 6.21
N LEU A 106 5.58 1.18 5.91
CA LEU A 106 4.86 0.12 6.63
C LEU A 106 5.42 -1.28 6.35
N ALA A 107 5.89 -1.56 5.12
CA ALA A 107 6.42 -2.86 4.74
C ALA A 107 7.92 -3.02 5.08
N SER A 108 8.73 -1.98 4.86
CA SER A 108 10.20 -2.10 4.91
C SER A 108 10.80 -1.73 6.26
N ARG A 109 10.24 -0.74 6.97
CA ARG A 109 10.77 -0.33 8.30
C ARG A 109 10.87 -1.49 9.27
N PRO A 110 9.89 -2.42 9.37
CA PRO A 110 9.99 -3.58 10.24
C PRO A 110 11.12 -4.55 9.90
N LEU A 111 11.76 -4.45 8.73
CA LEU A 111 12.89 -5.29 8.34
C LEU A 111 14.24 -4.66 8.70
N LEU A 112 14.26 -3.47 9.29
CA LEU A 112 15.52 -2.82 9.70
C LEU A 112 16.01 -3.32 11.05
N GLU A 113 17.33 -3.41 11.19
CA GLU A 113 18.01 -3.75 12.44
C GLU A 113 17.80 -2.68 13.52
N GLU A 114 17.48 -3.09 14.75
CA GLU A 114 17.19 -2.17 15.85
C GLU A 114 18.47 -1.71 16.60
N ASP A 115 19.53 -2.52 16.60
CA ASP A 115 20.74 -2.27 17.40
C ASP A 115 21.85 -1.54 16.62
N LYS A 116 21.65 -1.31 15.31
CA LYS A 116 22.64 -0.73 14.41
C LYS A 116 22.08 0.44 13.61
N LEU A 117 22.98 1.17 12.96
CA LEU A 117 22.61 2.17 11.95
C LEU A 117 22.08 1.43 10.74
N SER A 118 20.77 1.54 10.52
CA SER A 118 20.08 0.88 9.41
C SER A 118 19.24 1.86 8.60
N SER A 119 19.07 1.63 7.31
CA SER A 119 18.44 2.61 6.41
C SER A 119 17.64 2.02 5.25
N LEU A 120 16.59 2.74 4.82
CA LEU A 120 15.83 2.49 3.59
C LEU A 120 16.34 3.40 2.47
N HIS A 121 16.44 2.86 1.27
CA HIS A 121 16.88 3.59 0.08
C HIS A 121 15.89 3.32 -1.03
N PHE A 122 15.22 4.36 -1.51
CA PHE A 122 14.32 4.30 -2.66
C PHE A 122 14.21 5.69 -3.27
N ASN A 123 13.75 5.79 -4.50
CA ASN A 123 13.49 7.05 -5.18
C ASN A 123 12.12 7.02 -5.84
N ASN A 124 11.66 8.19 -6.28
CA ASN A 124 10.52 8.27 -7.16
C ASN A 124 11.04 8.30 -8.61
N LEU A 125 10.66 7.32 -9.44
CA LEU A 125 10.91 7.37 -10.90
C LEU A 125 9.63 7.37 -11.74
N LEU A 126 8.49 7.00 -11.15
CA LEU A 126 7.25 6.81 -11.89
C LEU A 126 6.57 8.13 -12.24
N ASN A 127 6.50 9.03 -11.26
CA ASN A 127 5.79 10.29 -11.35
C ASN A 127 6.54 11.49 -10.73
N PRO A 128 7.87 11.62 -10.81
CA PRO A 128 8.53 12.80 -10.26
C PRO A 128 8.03 14.14 -10.82
N PRO A 129 7.69 14.28 -12.12
CA PRO A 129 7.17 15.54 -12.65
C PRO A 129 5.86 16.02 -12.01
N GLU A 130 5.15 15.12 -11.31
CA GLU A 130 3.87 15.42 -10.67
C GLU A 130 4.01 16.05 -9.28
N PHE A 131 5.24 16.13 -8.75
CA PHE A 131 5.53 16.67 -7.42
C PHE A 131 6.55 17.79 -7.51
N GLN A 132 6.25 18.90 -6.85
CA GLN A 132 7.13 20.07 -6.83
C GLN A 132 8.33 19.86 -5.90
N ASP A 133 8.13 19.19 -4.79
CA ASP A 133 9.14 18.93 -3.77
C ASP A 133 8.77 17.67 -2.96
N HIS A 134 9.58 17.35 -1.95
CA HIS A 134 9.27 16.25 -1.06
C HIS A 134 8.03 16.48 -0.20
N ASN A 135 7.70 17.72 0.15
CA ASN A 135 6.52 18.01 0.97
C ASN A 135 5.25 17.61 0.21
N ALA A 136 5.22 17.84 -1.10
CA ALA A 136 4.14 17.42 -1.98
C ALA A 136 4.05 15.90 -2.09
N PHE A 137 5.20 15.22 -2.21
CA PHE A 137 5.25 13.76 -2.24
C PHE A 137 4.77 13.14 -0.91
N GLN A 138 5.22 13.70 0.22
CA GLN A 138 4.82 13.26 1.56
C GLN A 138 3.34 13.56 1.84
N SER A 139 2.84 14.73 1.47
CA SER A 139 1.43 15.09 1.63
C SER A 139 0.52 14.10 0.92
N GLU A 140 0.90 13.69 -0.30
CA GLU A 140 0.09 12.77 -1.09
C GLU A 140 0.09 11.38 -0.46
N TYR A 141 1.24 10.84 -0.08
CA TYR A 141 1.28 9.44 0.37
C TYR A 141 1.02 9.26 1.87
N LEU A 142 1.39 10.23 2.71
CA LEU A 142 1.32 10.12 4.17
C LEU A 142 0.20 10.94 4.81
N LEU A 143 -0.42 11.87 4.06
CA LEU A 143 -1.27 12.92 4.64
C LEU A 143 -0.55 13.66 5.78
N MET A 144 0.76 13.86 5.61
CA MET A 144 1.68 14.56 6.49
C MET A 144 2.77 15.19 5.64
N TYR A 145 3.20 16.41 5.99
CA TYR A 145 4.30 17.12 5.33
C TYR A 145 5.42 17.48 6.30
N ASP A 146 5.14 17.47 7.60
CA ASP A 146 6.10 17.83 8.63
C ASP A 146 7.06 16.67 8.90
N MET A 147 8.36 16.91 8.69
CA MET A 147 9.40 15.89 8.86
C MET A 147 9.50 15.36 10.29
N ASP A 148 9.23 16.19 11.31
CA ASP A 148 9.24 15.74 12.70
C ASP A 148 8.05 14.85 13.05
N ARG A 149 6.87 15.12 12.47
CA ARG A 149 5.72 14.22 12.53
C ARG A 149 6.04 12.91 11.84
N ILE A 150 6.56 12.94 10.60
CA ILE A 150 6.93 11.72 9.88
C ILE A 150 7.94 10.89 10.68
N ARG A 151 8.98 11.54 11.21
CA ARG A 151 10.00 10.93 12.07
C ARG A 151 9.41 10.22 13.27
N ARG A 152 8.44 10.85 13.93
CA ARG A 152 7.78 10.31 15.12
C ARG A 152 6.81 9.16 14.81
N HIS A 153 6.06 9.24 13.71
CA HIS A 153 5.00 8.28 13.40
C HIS A 153 5.50 7.07 12.61
N PHE A 154 6.56 7.22 11.82
CA PHE A 154 7.13 6.13 11.02
C PHE A 154 8.49 5.67 11.51
N LEU A 155 9.06 6.34 12.53
CA LEU A 155 10.37 6.03 13.11
C LEU A 155 11.47 6.01 12.03
N LEU A 156 11.41 6.99 11.12
CA LEU A 156 12.32 7.16 10.00
C LEU A 156 12.69 8.64 9.82
N ALA A 157 13.97 8.95 9.68
CA ALA A 157 14.46 10.30 9.43
C ALA A 157 15.13 10.37 8.05
N ARG A 158 14.71 11.31 7.21
CA ARG A 158 15.36 11.51 5.90
C ARG A 158 16.71 12.17 6.08
N ARG A 159 17.73 11.67 5.37
CA ARG A 159 19.02 12.34 5.27
C ARG A 159 18.90 13.63 4.45
N PRO A 160 19.64 14.70 4.79
CA PRO A 160 19.77 15.84 3.90
C PRO A 160 20.53 15.41 2.64
N GLY A 161 20.15 15.98 1.49
CA GLY A 161 20.77 15.65 0.20
C GLY A 161 19.89 16.03 -0.99
N GLU A 162 18.97 16.98 -0.79
CA GLU A 162 18.03 17.40 -1.81
C GLU A 162 18.80 18.05 -2.97
N VAL A 163 18.39 17.72 -4.19
CA VAL A 163 18.94 18.38 -5.37
C VAL A 163 18.41 19.80 -5.39
N THR A 164 19.30 20.79 -5.54
CA THR A 164 18.92 22.20 -5.68
C THR A 164 18.83 22.59 -7.16
N GLU A 165 18.16 23.70 -7.45
CA GLU A 165 18.00 24.18 -8.82
C GLU A 165 19.35 24.50 -9.50
N GLU A 166 20.34 24.93 -8.73
CA GLU A 166 21.69 25.21 -9.25
C GLU A 166 22.41 23.94 -9.72
N GLN A 167 22.08 22.80 -9.11
CA GLN A 167 22.65 21.49 -9.45
C GLN A 167 22.01 20.90 -10.70
N LEU A 168 20.89 21.46 -11.18
CA LEU A 168 20.26 21.02 -12.42
C LEU A 168 21.07 21.45 -13.65
N PRO A 169 21.09 20.62 -14.71
CA PRO A 169 21.62 21.03 -16.00
C PRO A 169 20.92 22.32 -16.48
N PRO A 170 21.64 23.27 -17.10
CA PRO A 170 21.08 24.59 -17.44
C PRO A 170 19.77 24.56 -18.24
N MET A 171 19.59 23.54 -19.08
CA MET A 171 18.38 23.35 -19.90
C MET A 171 17.12 22.95 -19.11
N PHE A 172 17.25 22.51 -17.86
CA PHE A 172 16.14 22.05 -17.02
C PHE A 172 15.78 23.00 -15.88
N ARG A 173 16.61 24.02 -15.61
CA ARG A 173 16.34 25.04 -14.59
C ARG A 173 15.06 25.82 -14.91
N GLY A 174 14.20 26.03 -13.93
CA GLY A 174 12.87 26.63 -14.09
C GLY A 174 11.86 25.83 -14.92
N VAL A 175 12.24 24.66 -15.45
CA VAL A 175 11.37 23.82 -16.31
C VAL A 175 10.93 22.55 -15.60
N ILE A 176 11.85 21.90 -14.88
CA ILE A 176 11.58 20.66 -14.15
C ILE A 176 11.97 20.88 -12.69
N SER A 177 11.15 20.36 -11.76
CA SER A 177 11.48 20.40 -10.33
C SER A 177 12.81 19.67 -10.05
N PRO A 178 13.67 20.20 -9.17
CA PRO A 178 14.84 19.50 -8.69
C PRO A 178 14.55 18.11 -8.10
N PHE A 179 13.38 17.92 -7.50
CA PHE A 179 12.91 16.63 -6.98
C PHE A 179 12.94 15.53 -8.06
N ALA A 180 12.71 15.87 -9.32
CA ALA A 180 12.72 14.89 -10.42
C ALA A 180 14.11 14.38 -10.80
N PHE A 181 15.17 15.04 -10.32
CA PHE A 181 16.56 14.65 -10.56
C PHE A 181 17.21 14.00 -9.34
N GLU A 182 16.48 13.86 -8.25
CA GLU A 182 17.00 13.22 -7.06
C GLU A 182 17.26 11.74 -7.29
N SER A 183 18.40 11.29 -6.78
CA SER A 183 18.74 9.86 -6.73
C SER A 183 17.94 9.19 -5.60
N TYR A 184 18.53 8.25 -4.89
CA TYR A 184 17.90 7.60 -3.74
C TYR A 184 17.66 8.58 -2.58
N MET A 185 16.40 8.71 -2.17
CA MET A 185 16.03 9.24 -0.87
C MET A 185 16.44 8.22 0.19
N VAL A 186 17.31 8.63 1.11
CA VAL A 186 17.79 7.78 2.20
C VAL A 186 17.05 8.12 3.47
N TRP A 187 16.41 7.11 4.07
CA TRP A 187 15.69 7.22 5.32
C TRP A 187 16.36 6.35 6.38
N ASP A 188 16.98 6.99 7.36
CA ASP A 188 17.59 6.33 8.50
C ASP A 188 16.54 5.90 9.51
N ARG A 189 16.73 4.70 10.07
CA ARG A 189 15.90 4.22 11.17
C ARG A 189 16.07 5.11 12.40
N VAL A 190 14.96 5.45 13.02
CA VAL A 190 14.92 6.05 14.36
C VAL A 190 14.64 4.93 15.36
N ALA A 191 15.41 4.94 16.46
CA ALA A 191 15.26 3.99 17.55
C ALA A 191 13.79 3.90 18.01
N GLN A 192 13.29 2.67 18.15
CA GLN A 192 11.94 2.45 18.63
C GLN A 192 11.84 2.83 20.10
N LYS A 193 11.38 4.05 20.35
CA LYS A 193 11.01 4.55 21.67
C LYS A 193 9.54 4.89 21.62
N LYS A 194 8.73 4.21 22.44
CA LYS A 194 7.31 4.58 22.59
C LYS A 194 7.22 6.04 22.99
N MET A 195 6.44 6.79 22.22
CA MET A 195 6.26 8.21 22.49
C MET A 195 5.52 8.41 23.80
N ALA A 196 5.91 9.43 24.55
CA ALA A 196 5.14 9.88 25.69
C ALA A 196 3.79 10.41 25.23
N PHE A 197 2.78 10.37 26.11
CA PHE A 197 1.43 10.80 25.74
C PHE A 197 1.38 12.25 25.24
N GLN A 198 2.22 13.13 25.78
CA GLN A 198 2.31 14.54 25.37
C GLN A 198 2.94 14.73 23.98
N GLU A 199 3.65 13.73 23.46
CA GLU A 199 4.30 13.75 22.15
C GLU A 199 3.38 13.22 21.04
N LEU A 200 2.28 12.55 21.40
CA LEU A 200 1.26 12.04 20.48
C LEU A 200 0.46 13.19 19.85
N MET A 201 -0.03 12.99 18.63
CA MET A 201 -1.05 13.88 18.08
C MET A 201 -2.30 13.87 19.00
N PRO A 202 -2.95 15.03 19.21
CA PRO A 202 -4.23 15.07 19.89
C PRO A 202 -5.22 14.08 19.26
N LYS A 203 -6.04 13.43 20.09
CA LYS A 203 -6.96 12.38 19.65
C LYS A 203 -7.77 12.76 18.40
N ALA A 204 -8.35 13.95 18.38
CA ALA A 204 -9.16 14.42 17.25
C ALA A 204 -8.36 14.60 15.95
N GLU A 205 -7.09 15.04 16.04
CA GLU A 205 -6.20 15.15 14.88
C GLU A 205 -5.77 13.76 14.39
N PHE A 206 -5.50 12.85 15.31
CA PHE A 206 -5.16 11.47 14.99
C PHE A 206 -6.32 10.72 14.32
N GLU A 207 -7.54 10.87 14.85
CA GLU A 207 -8.75 10.31 14.24
C GLU A 207 -8.99 10.89 12.85
N LYS A 208 -8.87 12.22 12.68
CA LYS A 208 -8.94 12.87 11.36
C LYS A 208 -7.93 12.24 10.39
N TRP A 209 -6.68 12.05 10.81
CA TRP A 209 -5.62 11.50 9.97
C TRP A 209 -5.88 10.04 9.56
N MET A 210 -6.27 9.19 10.52
CA MET A 210 -6.62 7.78 10.25
C MET A 210 -7.83 7.65 9.32
N TYR A 211 -8.88 8.44 9.54
CA TYR A 211 -10.04 8.46 8.66
C TYR A 211 -9.73 9.10 7.30
N GLY A 212 -8.81 10.05 7.23
CA GLY A 212 -8.32 10.62 5.97
C GLY A 212 -7.68 9.55 5.08
N HIS A 213 -6.83 8.69 5.65
CA HIS A 213 -6.26 7.54 4.94
C HIS A 213 -7.34 6.55 4.48
N LEU A 214 -8.30 6.24 5.36
CA LEU A 214 -9.42 5.34 5.03
C LEU A 214 -10.23 5.89 3.85
N LEU A 215 -10.63 7.16 3.90
CA LEU A 215 -11.41 7.79 2.84
C LEU A 215 -10.60 7.89 1.55
N LYS A 216 -9.29 8.10 1.62
CA LYS A 216 -8.42 8.09 0.43
C LYS A 216 -8.29 6.71 -0.21
N ILE A 217 -8.35 5.64 0.60
CA ILE A 217 -8.33 4.24 0.14
C ILE A 217 -9.67 3.84 -0.47
N CYS A 218 -10.77 4.14 0.22
CA CYS A 218 -12.12 3.80 -0.23
C CYS A 218 -12.54 4.62 -1.44
N LEU A 219 -12.23 5.92 -1.41
CA LEU A 219 -12.67 6.93 -2.38
C LEU A 219 -11.45 7.72 -2.89
N PRO A 220 -10.51 7.09 -3.62
CA PRO A 220 -9.43 7.82 -4.26
C PRO A 220 -10.01 8.83 -5.27
N PHE A 221 -9.48 10.06 -5.24
CA PHE A 221 -9.91 11.08 -6.20
C PHE A 221 -9.65 10.60 -7.64
N PRO A 222 -10.55 10.88 -8.60
CA PRO A 222 -10.38 10.46 -9.98
C PRO A 222 -9.10 10.98 -10.64
N ARG A 223 -8.45 10.16 -11.46
CA ARG A 223 -7.17 10.46 -12.13
C ARG A 223 -7.23 10.10 -13.61
N PRO A 224 -6.40 10.75 -14.45
CA PRO A 224 -6.33 10.43 -15.87
C PRO A 224 -5.99 8.95 -16.10
N ALA A 225 -6.80 8.28 -16.94
CA ALA A 225 -6.60 6.87 -17.30
C ALA A 225 -5.25 6.59 -17.99
N SER A 226 -4.71 7.62 -18.65
CA SER A 226 -3.39 7.64 -19.28
C SER A 226 -2.66 8.91 -18.85
N SER A 227 -1.41 8.75 -18.40
CA SER A 227 -0.51 9.85 -18.07
C SER A 227 0.93 9.40 -18.34
N GLY A 228 1.78 10.33 -18.77
CA GLY A 228 3.22 10.10 -18.87
C GLY A 228 3.91 9.97 -17.51
N SER A 229 3.25 10.41 -16.45
CA SER A 229 3.72 10.42 -15.05
C SER A 229 2.56 10.01 -14.12
N PRO A 230 2.12 8.75 -14.13
CA PRO A 230 0.89 8.37 -13.44
C PRO A 230 1.09 8.31 -11.92
N VAL A 231 0.17 8.91 -11.16
CA VAL A 231 0.16 8.82 -9.69
C VAL A 231 -0.94 7.84 -9.28
N TYR A 232 -0.55 6.62 -8.97
CA TYR A 232 -1.47 5.57 -8.56
C TYR A 232 -1.88 5.70 -7.08
N ALA A 233 -3.17 5.55 -6.78
CA ALA A 233 -3.72 5.45 -5.42
C ALA A 233 -4.62 4.22 -5.14
N PRO A 234 -4.31 3.01 -5.67
CA PRO A 234 -5.04 1.77 -5.39
C PRO A 234 -4.56 1.08 -4.11
N LEU A 235 -4.55 1.79 -2.99
CA LEU A 235 -4.28 1.08 -1.75
C LEU A 235 -5.51 0.23 -1.40
N ASN A 236 -5.28 -0.90 -0.75
CA ASN A 236 -6.36 -1.76 -0.28
C ASN A 236 -6.55 -1.58 1.23
N LEU A 237 -7.66 -2.08 1.75
CA LEU A 237 -8.02 -1.92 3.17
C LEU A 237 -7.02 -2.56 4.15
N THR A 238 -6.20 -3.52 3.71
CA THR A 238 -5.14 -4.08 4.58
C THR A 238 -4.10 -3.02 4.96
N THR A 239 -3.94 -1.96 4.18
CA THR A 239 -3.07 -0.81 4.52
C THR A 239 -3.49 -0.14 5.82
N ILE A 240 -4.79 0.02 6.08
CA ILE A 240 -5.30 0.62 7.33
C ILE A 240 -4.95 -0.27 8.53
N ILE A 241 -5.06 -1.59 8.37
CA ILE A 241 -4.70 -2.53 9.43
C ILE A 241 -3.21 -2.42 9.75
N ARG A 242 -2.34 -2.40 8.73
CA ARG A 242 -0.89 -2.20 8.91
C ARG A 242 -0.59 -0.86 9.58
N LEU A 243 -1.29 0.20 9.19
CA LEU A 243 -1.13 1.51 9.79
C LEU A 243 -1.50 1.50 11.28
N MET A 244 -2.61 0.86 11.66
CA MET A 244 -3.01 0.71 13.07
C MET A 244 -1.97 -0.05 13.90
N ILE A 245 -1.41 -1.13 13.35
CA ILE A 245 -0.33 -1.90 14.00
C ILE A 245 0.88 -0.98 14.24
N ALA A 246 1.32 -0.25 13.20
CA ALA A 246 2.44 0.68 13.32
C ALA A 246 2.19 1.79 14.35
N MET A 247 0.98 2.36 14.39
CA MET A 247 0.64 3.39 15.37
C MET A 247 0.64 2.85 16.82
N PHE A 248 0.20 1.61 17.02
CA PHE A 248 0.34 0.97 18.33
C PHE A 248 1.81 0.80 18.74
N GLU A 249 2.66 0.34 17.82
CA GLU A 249 4.11 0.17 18.06
C GLU A 249 4.82 1.48 18.43
N VAL A 250 4.36 2.60 17.86
CA VAL A 250 4.82 3.96 18.17
C VAL A 250 4.36 4.43 19.56
N GLY A 251 3.28 3.88 20.09
CA GLY A 251 2.79 4.17 21.45
C GLY A 251 1.37 4.73 21.53
N TYR A 252 0.60 4.74 20.44
CA TYR A 252 -0.80 5.18 20.49
C TYR A 252 -1.64 4.26 21.40
N PRO A 253 -2.54 4.82 22.25
CA PRO A 253 -3.33 4.02 23.18
C PRO A 253 -4.24 3.02 22.47
N ALA A 254 -4.25 1.76 22.93
CA ALA A 254 -5.09 0.69 22.41
C ALA A 254 -6.57 1.09 22.28
N HIS A 255 -7.12 1.77 23.31
CA HIS A 255 -8.53 2.17 23.32
C HIS A 255 -8.87 3.25 22.27
N TRP A 256 -7.89 4.04 21.79
CA TRP A 256 -8.12 4.97 20.66
C TRP A 256 -8.20 4.20 19.36
N LEU A 257 -7.25 3.29 19.12
CA LEU A 257 -7.22 2.45 17.92
C LEU A 257 -8.45 1.56 17.83
N LEU A 258 -8.87 0.96 18.95
CA LEU A 258 -10.09 0.16 19.04
C LEU A 258 -11.34 1.00 18.75
N GLY A 259 -11.41 2.23 19.26
CA GLY A 259 -12.52 3.15 18.97
C GLY A 259 -12.63 3.47 17.48
N ILE A 260 -11.49 3.79 16.84
CA ILE A 260 -11.42 4.03 15.40
C ILE A 260 -11.86 2.79 14.62
N LEU A 261 -11.28 1.63 14.93
CA LEU A 261 -11.60 0.36 14.26
C LEU A 261 -13.08 -0.02 14.43
N SER A 262 -13.65 0.22 15.61
CA SER A 262 -15.07 0.00 15.88
C SER A 262 -15.97 0.85 14.97
N SER A 263 -15.69 2.14 14.85
CA SER A 263 -16.41 3.03 13.94
C SER A 263 -16.25 2.63 12.48
N MET A 264 -15.07 2.13 12.07
CA MET A 264 -14.89 1.63 10.72
C MET A 264 -15.71 0.35 10.47
N CYS A 265 -15.68 -0.61 11.40
CA CYS A 265 -16.43 -1.86 11.31
C CYS A 265 -17.95 -1.68 11.43
N SER A 266 -18.42 -0.61 12.08
CA SER A 266 -19.86 -0.27 12.11
C SER A 266 -20.36 0.35 10.80
N GLY A 267 -19.45 0.79 9.92
CA GLY A 267 -19.78 1.46 8.67
C GLY A 267 -20.07 2.95 8.80
N VAL A 268 -19.97 3.51 10.00
CA VAL A 268 -20.31 4.90 10.28
C VAL A 268 -19.18 5.56 11.05
N ILE A 269 -18.55 6.54 10.40
CA ILE A 269 -17.46 7.32 10.97
C ILE A 269 -17.94 8.76 11.23
N THR A 270 -17.49 9.36 12.33
CA THR A 270 -17.73 10.77 12.63
C THR A 270 -16.39 11.49 12.58
N THR A 271 -16.19 12.35 11.58
CA THR A 271 -14.88 12.92 11.28
C THR A 271 -14.93 14.29 10.61
N SER A 272 -13.85 15.05 10.76
CA SER A 272 -13.57 16.26 9.99
C SER A 272 -12.75 15.98 8.72
N ALA A 273 -12.37 14.72 8.46
CA ALA A 273 -11.75 14.33 7.21
C ALA A 273 -12.79 14.28 6.07
N ARG A 274 -12.33 14.43 4.82
CA ARG A 274 -13.16 14.31 3.62
C ARG A 274 -12.44 13.47 2.56
N PRO A 275 -13.18 12.77 1.70
CA PRO A 275 -12.59 12.20 0.49
C PRO A 275 -11.87 13.29 -0.30
N PRO A 276 -10.68 13.01 -0.84
CA PRO A 276 -9.93 13.99 -1.61
C PRO A 276 -10.74 14.41 -2.85
N LYS A 277 -10.83 15.73 -3.09
CA LYS A 277 -11.41 16.31 -4.31
C LYS A 277 -10.36 16.57 -5.40
N LYS A 278 -9.09 16.58 -4.99
CA LYS A 278 -7.90 16.76 -5.81
C LYS A 278 -6.74 15.98 -5.19
N ARG A 279 -5.60 15.96 -5.88
CA ARG A 279 -4.35 15.48 -5.29
C ARG A 279 -3.98 16.30 -4.07
N VAL A 280 -3.53 15.64 -3.00
CA VAL A 280 -3.15 16.28 -1.74
C VAL A 280 -1.65 16.55 -1.83
N CYS A 281 -1.27 17.66 -2.45
CA CYS A 281 0.14 18.01 -2.66
C CYS A 281 0.60 19.20 -1.82
N ASP A 282 -0.32 19.90 -1.16
CA ASP A 282 0.03 21.08 -0.38
C ASP A 282 -0.22 20.85 1.11
N ALA A 283 0.60 21.47 1.97
CA ALA A 283 0.38 21.46 3.42
C ALA A 283 -1.03 21.97 3.79
N SER A 284 -1.53 22.97 3.06
CA SER A 284 -2.89 23.50 3.22
C SER A 284 -3.98 22.45 2.95
N ASP A 285 -3.73 21.49 2.06
CA ASP A 285 -4.68 20.42 1.77
C ASP A 285 -4.74 19.41 2.91
N VAL A 286 -3.59 19.08 3.50
CA VAL A 286 -3.48 18.20 4.68
C VAL A 286 -4.16 18.86 5.89
N ASP A 287 -3.90 20.14 6.10
CA ASP A 287 -4.40 20.90 7.24
C ASP A 287 -5.84 21.37 7.11
N ALA A 288 -6.44 21.24 5.92
CA ALA A 288 -7.82 21.63 5.65
C ALA A 288 -8.77 21.17 6.76
N LYS A 289 -9.49 22.12 7.36
CA LYS A 289 -10.42 21.86 8.46
C LYS A 289 -11.84 21.89 7.90
N HIS A 290 -12.54 20.76 8.03
CA HIS A 290 -13.96 20.67 7.74
C HIS A 290 -14.75 20.51 9.04
N PRO A 291 -16.04 20.90 9.05
CA PRO A 291 -16.93 20.59 10.15
C PRO A 291 -16.97 19.08 10.41
N VAL A 292 -17.03 18.69 11.68
CA VAL A 292 -17.23 17.29 12.05
C VAL A 292 -18.58 16.84 11.52
N GLN A 293 -18.59 15.74 10.77
CA GLN A 293 -19.79 15.18 10.15
C GLN A 293 -19.74 13.67 10.21
N GLN A 294 -20.92 13.05 10.25
CA GLN A 294 -21.09 11.62 10.06
C GLN A 294 -21.00 11.26 8.57
N SER A 295 -20.18 10.27 8.24
CA SER A 295 -20.02 9.72 6.90
C SER A 295 -20.14 8.21 6.93
N THR A 296 -20.70 7.66 5.87
CA THR A 296 -20.91 6.22 5.71
C THR A 296 -19.85 5.58 4.83
N ILE A 297 -19.45 4.36 5.19
CA ILE A 297 -18.50 3.52 4.44
C ILE A 297 -19.01 2.08 4.30
N TYR A 298 -20.33 1.88 4.42
CA TYR A 298 -20.97 0.55 4.42
C TYR A 298 -20.54 -0.35 3.25
N ALA A 299 -20.32 0.22 2.08
CA ALA A 299 -19.86 -0.51 0.91
C ALA A 299 -18.50 -1.25 1.11
N TRP A 300 -17.67 -0.83 2.06
CA TRP A 300 -16.38 -1.46 2.36
C TRP A 300 -16.40 -2.31 3.64
N VAL A 301 -17.48 -2.25 4.43
CA VAL A 301 -17.59 -2.96 5.71
C VAL A 301 -17.47 -4.49 5.56
N PRO A 302 -18.08 -5.13 4.53
CA PRO A 302 -17.94 -6.58 4.36
C PRO A 302 -16.49 -7.02 4.18
N GLU A 303 -15.72 -6.31 3.35
CA GLU A 303 -14.30 -6.57 3.17
C GLU A 303 -13.54 -6.26 4.47
N LEU A 304 -13.76 -5.09 5.06
CA LEU A 304 -13.05 -4.66 6.27
C LEU A 304 -13.23 -5.67 7.42
N THR A 305 -14.46 -6.08 7.72
CA THR A 305 -14.73 -7.02 8.81
C THR A 305 -14.16 -8.41 8.52
N THR A 306 -14.12 -8.83 7.24
CA THR A 306 -13.41 -10.05 6.83
C THR A 306 -11.91 -9.91 7.11
N LEU A 307 -11.28 -8.82 6.65
CA LEU A 307 -9.84 -8.60 6.83
C LEU A 307 -9.47 -8.48 8.31
N VAL A 308 -10.25 -7.76 9.13
CA VAL A 308 -10.01 -7.66 10.58
C VAL A 308 -10.12 -9.03 11.26
N SER A 309 -11.07 -9.87 10.83
CA SER A 309 -11.19 -11.24 11.36
C SER A 309 -9.96 -12.09 11.00
N LEU A 310 -9.44 -11.97 9.78
CA LEU A 310 -8.22 -12.66 9.34
C LEU A 310 -6.98 -12.18 10.09
N TRP A 311 -6.86 -10.86 10.31
CA TRP A 311 -5.72 -10.21 10.94
C TRP A 311 -5.78 -10.18 12.47
N HIS A 312 -6.87 -10.69 13.07
CA HIS A 312 -7.12 -10.65 14.51
C HIS A 312 -5.90 -11.06 15.35
N ARG A 313 -5.18 -12.12 14.94
CA ARG A 313 -4.01 -12.64 15.67
C ARG A 313 -2.75 -11.78 15.54
N LEU A 314 -2.70 -10.88 14.56
CA LEU A 314 -1.57 -9.98 14.32
C LEU A 314 -1.79 -8.59 14.92
N LEU A 315 -3.02 -8.27 15.34
CA LEU A 315 -3.33 -7.00 15.99
C LEU A 315 -2.73 -6.98 17.42
N PRO A 316 -1.92 -5.96 17.76
CA PRO A 316 -1.22 -5.93 19.04
C PRO A 316 -2.07 -5.40 20.21
N PHE A 317 -3.39 -5.29 20.04
CA PHE A 317 -4.34 -4.84 21.05
C PHE A 317 -5.64 -5.67 20.98
N GLY A 318 -6.33 -5.80 22.11
CA GLY A 318 -7.57 -6.58 22.21
C GLY A 318 -8.72 -5.94 21.42
N ILE A 319 -9.47 -6.78 20.69
CA ILE A 319 -10.61 -6.36 19.86
C ILE A 319 -11.93 -7.06 20.23
N ASP A 320 -12.02 -7.61 21.44
CA ASP A 320 -13.18 -8.38 21.92
C ASP A 320 -14.51 -7.62 21.84
N SER A 321 -14.47 -6.29 21.95
CA SER A 321 -15.67 -5.46 21.80
C SER A 321 -16.25 -5.46 20.37
N LEU A 322 -15.52 -5.98 19.38
CA LEU A 322 -15.94 -6.08 17.99
C LEU A 322 -16.54 -7.46 17.64
N ASN A 323 -16.63 -8.38 18.59
CA ASN A 323 -17.06 -9.76 18.33
C ASN A 323 -18.45 -9.87 17.66
N ALA A 324 -19.33 -8.89 17.87
CA ALA A 324 -20.64 -8.85 17.19
C ALA A 324 -20.53 -8.51 15.69
N SER A 325 -19.47 -7.81 15.27
CA SER A 325 -19.25 -7.40 13.87
C SER A 325 -18.35 -8.37 13.10
N LEU A 326 -17.48 -9.11 13.81
CA LEU A 326 -16.50 -10.02 13.23
C LEU A 326 -17.07 -11.44 13.06
N VAL A 327 -16.38 -12.26 12.28
CA VAL A 327 -16.74 -13.67 12.07
C VAL A 327 -15.58 -14.58 12.45
N THR A 328 -15.91 -15.81 12.82
CA THR A 328 -14.89 -16.85 13.00
C THR A 328 -14.23 -17.20 11.67
N LEU A 329 -12.98 -17.67 11.72
CA LEU A 329 -12.22 -18.03 10.53
C LEU A 329 -12.90 -19.14 9.71
N ASP A 330 -13.65 -20.05 10.35
CA ASP A 330 -14.42 -21.11 9.66
C ASP A 330 -15.54 -20.58 8.77
N ASN A 331 -16.00 -19.35 9.03
CA ASN A 331 -17.02 -18.67 8.25
C ASN A 331 -16.43 -17.80 7.13
N ILE A 332 -15.11 -17.82 6.92
CA ILE A 332 -14.45 -17.10 5.83
C ILE A 332 -14.03 -18.12 4.77
N CYS A 333 -14.49 -17.92 3.53
CA CYS A 333 -14.14 -18.76 2.39
C CYS A 333 -13.45 -17.92 1.32
N GLN A 334 -12.62 -18.59 0.52
CA GLN A 334 -12.17 -18.03 -0.74
C GLN A 334 -13.30 -18.16 -1.75
N TYR A 335 -13.61 -17.07 -2.43
CA TYR A 335 -14.57 -17.05 -3.52
C TYR A 335 -13.87 -16.68 -4.81
N SER A 336 -14.43 -17.13 -5.92
CA SER A 336 -13.94 -16.79 -7.24
C SER A 336 -15.08 -16.46 -8.20
N VAL A 337 -14.82 -15.54 -9.12
CA VAL A 337 -15.74 -15.18 -10.20
C VAL A 337 -14.97 -15.13 -11.51
N ALA A 338 -15.47 -15.84 -12.52
CA ALA A 338 -14.90 -15.83 -13.86
C ALA A 338 -15.64 -14.80 -14.72
N PHE A 339 -14.87 -13.88 -15.32
CA PHE A 339 -15.43 -12.86 -16.19
C PHE A 339 -15.42 -13.30 -17.66
N PRO A 340 -16.46 -12.93 -18.45
CA PRO A 340 -16.44 -13.05 -19.90
C PRO A 340 -15.20 -12.38 -20.53
N PRO A 341 -14.84 -12.69 -21.77
CA PRO A 341 -13.79 -11.93 -22.47
C PRO A 341 -14.12 -10.44 -22.50
N PHE A 342 -13.16 -9.61 -22.12
CA PHE A 342 -13.25 -8.15 -22.20
C PHE A 342 -11.94 -7.59 -22.75
N PHE A 343 -11.99 -6.37 -23.29
CA PHE A 343 -10.79 -5.70 -23.75
C PHE A 343 -10.00 -5.22 -22.54
N ALA A 344 -8.84 -5.83 -22.37
CA ALA A 344 -8.06 -5.71 -21.17
C ALA A 344 -7.02 -4.60 -21.38
N GLU A 345 -7.44 -3.34 -21.31
CA GLU A 345 -6.54 -2.18 -21.34
C GLU A 345 -5.85 -1.99 -19.99
N SER A 346 -4.57 -1.67 -20.03
CA SER A 346 -3.88 -1.18 -18.83
C SER A 346 -3.93 -2.14 -17.63
N ASN A 347 -4.10 -3.46 -17.86
CA ASN A 347 -4.24 -4.44 -16.78
C ASN A 347 -3.00 -4.59 -15.89
N ARG A 348 -1.90 -3.97 -16.33
CA ARG A 348 -0.67 -3.90 -15.54
C ARG A 348 -0.71 -2.80 -14.49
N TYR A 349 -1.62 -1.85 -14.63
CA TYR A 349 -1.76 -0.76 -13.68
C TYR A 349 -2.62 -1.18 -12.50
N PRO A 350 -2.24 -0.77 -11.28
CA PRO A 350 -3.01 -1.10 -10.11
C PRO A 350 -4.11 -0.03 -9.99
N HIS A 351 -5.26 -0.29 -10.58
CA HIS A 351 -6.43 0.60 -10.49
C HIS A 351 -7.72 -0.17 -10.30
N PHE A 352 -7.63 -1.47 -10.07
CA PHE A 352 -8.78 -2.34 -10.10
C PHE A 352 -9.27 -2.64 -8.70
N THR A 353 -10.58 -2.72 -8.56
CA THR A 353 -11.29 -3.24 -7.41
C THR A 353 -12.42 -4.14 -7.91
N LEU A 354 -12.89 -5.07 -7.10
CA LEU A 354 -14.14 -5.77 -7.41
C LEU A 354 -15.30 -4.96 -6.83
N LEU A 355 -16.31 -4.78 -7.66
CA LEU A 355 -17.55 -4.10 -7.30
C LEU A 355 -18.70 -5.09 -7.43
N PHE A 356 -19.40 -5.32 -6.32
CA PHE A 356 -20.67 -6.02 -6.30
C PHE A 356 -21.79 -4.98 -6.25
N TRP A 357 -22.73 -5.10 -7.18
CA TRP A 357 -23.81 -4.16 -7.40
C TRP A 357 -25.15 -4.86 -7.29
N ASN A 358 -26.03 -4.36 -6.43
CA ASN A 358 -27.38 -4.87 -6.28
C ASN A 358 -28.32 -4.16 -7.26
N THR A 359 -28.82 -4.90 -8.25
CA THR A 359 -29.65 -4.34 -9.32
C THR A 359 -31.05 -3.95 -8.84
N GLU A 360 -31.54 -4.54 -7.73
CA GLU A 360 -32.85 -4.20 -7.14
C GLU A 360 -32.78 -2.91 -6.34
N VAL A 361 -31.75 -2.72 -5.52
CA VAL A 361 -31.62 -1.50 -4.70
C VAL A 361 -31.36 -0.29 -5.60
N ALA A 362 -30.51 -0.46 -6.63
CA ALA A 362 -30.17 0.61 -7.52
C ALA A 362 -31.16 0.85 -8.67
N ASN A 363 -32.12 -0.08 -8.88
CA ASN A 363 -33.01 -0.09 -10.03
C ASN A 363 -32.28 0.06 -11.37
N ALA A 364 -31.09 -0.56 -11.49
CA ALA A 364 -30.25 -0.47 -12.67
C ALA A 364 -29.45 -1.76 -12.85
N GLU A 365 -29.30 -2.23 -14.09
CA GLU A 365 -28.56 -3.46 -14.42
C GLU A 365 -27.06 -3.37 -14.13
N GLY A 366 -26.53 -2.15 -13.98
CA GLY A 366 -25.15 -1.91 -13.60
C GLY A 366 -24.96 -0.52 -13.01
N PRO A 367 -23.78 -0.25 -12.42
CA PRO A 367 -23.45 1.06 -11.87
C PRO A 367 -23.28 2.07 -12.99
N PRO A 368 -23.68 3.33 -12.77
CA PRO A 368 -23.53 4.35 -13.80
C PRO A 368 -22.05 4.72 -13.98
N GLN A 369 -21.61 5.00 -15.21
CA GLN A 369 -20.19 5.26 -15.54
C GLN A 369 -19.71 6.62 -15.03
N GLY A 370 -18.58 6.66 -14.32
CA GLY A 370 -17.92 7.92 -13.92
C GLY A 370 -18.52 8.60 -12.68
N HIS A 371 -19.37 7.91 -11.91
CA HIS A 371 -20.07 8.52 -10.77
C HIS A 371 -19.31 8.40 -9.45
N TYR A 372 -18.14 9.03 -9.36
CA TYR A 372 -17.44 9.21 -8.07
C TYR A 372 -18.36 9.81 -7.00
N ALA A 373 -19.19 10.79 -7.38
CA ALA A 373 -20.14 11.46 -6.50
C ALA A 373 -21.20 10.52 -5.90
N LEU A 374 -21.56 9.42 -6.57
CA LEU A 374 -22.54 8.45 -6.04
C LEU A 374 -22.02 7.77 -4.77
N PHE A 375 -20.72 7.49 -4.72
CA PHE A 375 -20.08 6.80 -3.61
C PHE A 375 -19.58 7.74 -2.52
N GLN A 376 -19.54 9.04 -2.79
CA GLN A 376 -19.18 10.07 -1.82
C GLN A 376 -20.38 10.43 -0.94
N ASP A 377 -20.17 10.41 0.37
CA ASP A 377 -21.17 10.85 1.35
C ASP A 377 -20.89 12.30 1.79
N GLY A 378 -21.92 13.14 1.79
CA GLY A 378 -21.82 14.54 2.19
C GLY A 378 -21.34 15.49 1.09
N GLU A 379 -20.46 16.43 1.45
CA GLU A 379 -20.13 17.59 0.61
C GLU A 379 -19.47 17.19 -0.72
N GLY A 380 -20.18 17.44 -1.84
CA GLY A 380 -19.73 17.09 -3.20
C GLY A 380 -20.19 15.71 -3.69
N GLY A 381 -20.89 14.95 -2.84
CA GLY A 381 -21.52 13.67 -3.20
C GLY A 381 -23.02 13.81 -3.51
N ASP A 382 -23.60 12.71 -3.99
CA ASP A 382 -25.05 12.60 -4.20
C ASP A 382 -25.76 12.31 -2.87
N CYS A 383 -26.49 13.30 -2.36
CA CYS A 383 -27.23 13.23 -1.11
C CYS A 383 -28.69 12.74 -1.28
N SER A 384 -29.08 12.28 -2.47
CA SER A 384 -30.42 11.73 -2.69
C SER A 384 -30.66 10.48 -1.83
N THR A 385 -31.91 10.24 -1.46
CA THR A 385 -32.31 9.03 -0.72
C THR A 385 -31.92 7.76 -1.46
N SER A 386 -31.99 7.78 -2.80
CA SER A 386 -31.57 6.65 -3.64
C SER A 386 -30.06 6.43 -3.56
N ALA A 387 -29.24 7.47 -3.69
CA ALA A 387 -27.79 7.36 -3.58
C ALA A 387 -27.35 6.86 -2.20
N LYS A 388 -28.00 7.33 -1.14
CA LYS A 388 -27.79 6.82 0.22
C LYS A 388 -28.14 5.33 0.33
N ALA A 389 -29.31 4.91 -0.17
CA ALA A 389 -29.72 3.51 -0.16
C ALA A 389 -28.74 2.61 -0.93
N ILE A 390 -28.22 3.10 -2.07
CA ILE A 390 -27.20 2.41 -2.86
C ILE A 390 -25.89 2.27 -2.07
N ARG A 391 -25.38 3.34 -1.45
CA ARG A 391 -24.16 3.28 -0.62
C ARG A 391 -24.27 2.34 0.57
N GLU A 392 -25.45 2.28 1.18
CA GLU A 392 -25.71 1.51 2.40
C GLU A 392 -25.99 0.02 2.11
N ASN A 393 -26.73 -0.28 1.04
CA ASN A 393 -27.26 -1.64 0.80
C ASN A 393 -27.09 -2.14 -0.63
N GLY A 394 -26.69 -1.27 -1.56
CA GLY A 394 -26.65 -1.57 -2.98
C GLY A 394 -25.26 -1.92 -3.52
N VAL A 395 -24.21 -1.77 -2.71
CA VAL A 395 -22.83 -1.83 -3.16
C VAL A 395 -21.94 -2.56 -2.16
N VAL A 396 -21.04 -3.41 -2.65
CA VAL A 396 -19.92 -3.92 -1.87
C VAL A 396 -18.63 -3.82 -2.70
N PHE A 397 -17.58 -3.25 -2.13
CA PHE A 397 -16.25 -3.20 -2.72
C PHE A 397 -15.35 -4.28 -2.12
N VAL A 398 -14.47 -4.84 -2.95
CA VAL A 398 -13.37 -5.72 -2.51
C VAL A 398 -12.07 -5.26 -3.17
N THR A 399 -11.24 -4.60 -2.38
CA THR A 399 -9.94 -4.03 -2.76
C THR A 399 -8.80 -5.05 -2.72
N ALA A 400 -8.89 -6.06 -1.86
CA ALA A 400 -7.92 -7.14 -1.71
C ALA A 400 -8.38 -8.40 -2.47
N PHE A 401 -8.00 -8.49 -3.74
CA PHE A 401 -8.29 -9.64 -4.58
C PHE A 401 -7.09 -10.01 -5.46
N ARG A 402 -7.08 -11.25 -5.95
CA ARG A 402 -6.13 -11.75 -6.93
C ARG A 402 -6.84 -11.94 -8.26
N TYR A 403 -6.20 -11.53 -9.35
CA TYR A 403 -6.71 -11.74 -10.69
C TYR A 403 -5.83 -12.68 -11.49
N HIS A 404 -6.42 -13.74 -12.02
CA HIS A 404 -5.77 -14.73 -12.87
C HIS A 404 -6.09 -14.43 -14.34
N PHE A 405 -5.15 -13.80 -15.05
CA PHE A 405 -5.34 -13.37 -16.45
C PHE A 405 -5.75 -14.49 -17.40
N ARG A 406 -5.14 -15.69 -17.27
CA ARG A 406 -5.41 -16.81 -18.19
C ARG A 406 -6.84 -17.33 -18.07
N SER A 407 -7.36 -17.44 -16.85
CA SER A 407 -8.72 -17.91 -16.60
C SER A 407 -9.75 -16.78 -16.51
N ARG A 408 -9.30 -15.52 -16.50
CA ARG A 408 -10.09 -14.30 -16.23
C ARG A 408 -10.86 -14.39 -14.93
N THR A 409 -10.25 -15.01 -13.93
CA THR A 409 -10.88 -15.27 -12.64
C THR A 409 -10.35 -14.30 -11.61
N ALA A 410 -11.24 -13.58 -10.94
CA ALA A 410 -10.90 -12.87 -9.72
C ALA A 410 -11.20 -13.78 -8.52
N SER A 411 -10.25 -13.90 -7.59
CA SER A 411 -10.40 -14.65 -6.35
C SER A 411 -10.14 -13.74 -5.15
N PHE A 412 -10.96 -13.86 -4.11
CA PHE A 412 -10.90 -13.02 -2.92
C PHE A 412 -11.42 -13.78 -1.70
N TRP A 413 -11.03 -13.34 -0.50
CA TRP A 413 -11.54 -13.89 0.75
C TRP A 413 -12.71 -13.04 1.24
N MET A 414 -13.80 -13.68 1.66
CA MET A 414 -14.98 -12.99 2.18
C MET A 414 -15.70 -13.85 3.22
N ARG A 415 -16.31 -13.18 4.20
CA ARG A 415 -17.26 -13.82 5.12
C ARG A 415 -18.46 -14.40 4.37
N SER A 416 -18.80 -15.64 4.70
CA SER A 416 -19.75 -16.45 3.94
C SER A 416 -21.17 -15.89 4.02
N ASP A 417 -21.57 -15.34 5.17
CA ASP A 417 -22.91 -14.77 5.38
C ASP A 417 -23.22 -13.59 4.46
N VAL A 418 -22.22 -12.76 4.11
CA VAL A 418 -22.40 -11.68 3.13
C VAL A 418 -22.58 -12.26 1.74
N VAL A 419 -21.75 -13.25 1.37
CA VAL A 419 -21.82 -13.87 0.05
C VAL A 419 -23.13 -14.62 -0.16
N GLU A 420 -23.61 -15.36 0.84
CA GLU A 420 -24.90 -16.05 0.74
C GLU A 420 -26.07 -15.06 0.60
N LYS A 421 -26.01 -13.90 1.29
CA LYS A 421 -26.97 -12.80 1.04
C LYS A 421 -26.88 -12.27 -0.38
N MET A 422 -25.67 -12.10 -0.92
CA MET A 422 -25.50 -11.65 -2.31
C MET A 422 -26.01 -12.68 -3.33
N ARG A 423 -25.83 -13.98 -3.06
CA ARG A 423 -26.35 -15.07 -3.91
C ARG A 423 -27.87 -15.17 -3.87
N ALA A 424 -28.48 -14.91 -2.72
CA ALA A 424 -29.94 -14.89 -2.58
C ALA A 424 -30.59 -13.66 -3.20
N GLY A 425 -29.87 -12.54 -3.30
CA GLY A 425 -30.34 -11.31 -3.95
C GLY A 425 -29.96 -11.21 -5.43
N LYS A 426 -30.34 -10.10 -6.07
CA LYS A 426 -29.92 -9.78 -7.45
C LYS A 426 -28.65 -8.93 -7.46
N TRP A 427 -27.52 -9.61 -7.27
CA TRP A 427 -26.20 -8.98 -7.30
C TRP A 427 -25.43 -9.34 -8.56
N ARG A 428 -24.67 -8.37 -9.07
CA ARG A 428 -23.75 -8.54 -10.19
C ARG A 428 -22.35 -8.08 -9.80
N ALA A 429 -21.35 -8.85 -10.19
CA ALA A 429 -19.93 -8.58 -9.95
C ALA A 429 -19.30 -7.91 -11.18
N PHE A 430 -18.48 -6.90 -10.95
CA PHE A 430 -17.74 -6.16 -11.97
C PHE A 430 -16.27 -6.00 -11.55
N ILE A 431 -15.36 -5.99 -12.53
CA ILE A 431 -14.05 -5.37 -12.33
C ILE A 431 -14.23 -3.87 -12.59
N TRP A 432 -13.84 -3.06 -11.61
CA TRP A 432 -14.03 -1.62 -11.63
C TRP A 432 -12.70 -0.88 -11.54
N ARG A 433 -12.57 0.24 -12.26
CA ARG A 433 -11.43 1.14 -12.20
C ARG A 433 -11.66 2.24 -11.17
N THR A 434 -10.71 2.46 -10.26
CA THR A 434 -10.79 3.49 -9.22
C THR A 434 -10.15 4.82 -9.63
N ASP A 435 -9.39 4.85 -10.73
CA ASP A 435 -8.89 6.10 -11.31
C ASP A 435 -9.96 6.82 -12.13
N THR A 436 -10.72 6.11 -12.95
CA THR A 436 -11.80 6.71 -13.76
C THR A 436 -13.20 6.49 -13.19
N TRP A 437 -13.34 5.62 -12.18
CA TRP A 437 -14.65 5.21 -11.65
C TRP A 437 -15.57 4.62 -12.73
N THR A 438 -15.03 3.71 -13.54
CA THR A 438 -15.74 3.05 -14.65
C THR A 438 -15.60 1.53 -14.60
N SER A 439 -16.57 0.80 -15.17
CA SER A 439 -16.48 -0.65 -15.33
C SER A 439 -15.44 -1.03 -16.40
N VAL A 440 -14.80 -2.17 -16.19
CA VAL A 440 -13.90 -2.81 -17.16
C VAL A 440 -14.59 -4.00 -17.81
N THR A 441 -15.39 -4.71 -17.03
CA THR A 441 -16.12 -5.89 -17.47
C THR A 441 -17.60 -5.60 -17.59
N GLU A 442 -18.29 -6.47 -18.33
CA GLU A 442 -19.72 -6.69 -18.12
C GLU A 442 -19.96 -7.32 -16.74
N GLY A 443 -21.18 -7.13 -16.23
CA GLY A 443 -21.59 -7.66 -14.93
C GLY A 443 -21.84 -9.15 -14.98
N VAL A 444 -21.28 -9.90 -14.04
CA VAL A 444 -21.53 -11.34 -13.86
C VAL A 444 -22.48 -11.55 -12.70
N ASP A 445 -23.58 -12.28 -12.92
CA ASP A 445 -24.55 -12.56 -11.85
C ASP A 445 -23.89 -13.38 -10.73
N VAL A 446 -24.02 -12.92 -9.49
CA VAL A 446 -23.36 -13.55 -8.34
C VAL A 446 -23.97 -14.91 -8.02
N SER A 447 -25.27 -15.07 -8.22
CA SER A 447 -26.00 -16.31 -7.94
C SER A 447 -25.52 -17.51 -8.76
N SER A 448 -25.05 -17.29 -9.99
CA SER A 448 -24.59 -18.33 -10.90
C SER A 448 -23.07 -18.30 -11.17
N GLY A 449 -22.45 -17.12 -11.13
CA GLY A 449 -21.05 -16.93 -11.52
C GLY A 449 -20.04 -16.98 -10.37
N LEU A 450 -20.49 -16.86 -9.12
CA LEU A 450 -19.60 -16.92 -7.96
C LEU A 450 -19.43 -18.36 -7.50
N VAL A 451 -18.19 -18.82 -7.36
CA VAL A 451 -17.85 -20.18 -6.90
C VAL A 451 -17.14 -20.09 -5.55
N ALA A 452 -17.61 -20.89 -4.57
CA ALA A 452 -16.97 -21.04 -3.27
C ALA A 452 -15.80 -22.04 -3.39
N GLY A 453 -14.66 -21.68 -2.84
CA GLY A 453 -13.47 -22.51 -2.73
C GLY A 453 -13.25 -22.99 -1.30
N GLU A 454 -11.99 -23.01 -0.90
CA GLU A 454 -11.56 -23.45 0.44
C GLU A 454 -12.00 -22.48 1.55
N ARG A 455 -12.20 -23.04 2.75
CA ARG A 455 -12.33 -22.27 3.99
C ARG A 455 -10.95 -21.87 4.48
N TRP A 456 -10.86 -20.72 5.14
CA TRP A 456 -9.58 -20.23 5.66
C TRP A 456 -8.88 -21.22 6.59
N THR A 457 -9.63 -21.94 7.42
CA THR A 457 -9.10 -22.96 8.35
C THR A 457 -8.71 -24.27 7.66
N GLY A 458 -9.14 -24.50 6.41
CA GLY A 458 -8.75 -25.67 5.61
C GLY A 458 -7.48 -25.45 4.77
N SER A 459 -6.91 -24.24 4.80
CA SER A 459 -5.71 -23.84 4.05
C SER A 459 -4.43 -23.80 4.90
N MET A 460 -4.53 -24.11 6.20
CA MET A 460 -3.40 -24.37 7.12
C MET A 460 -3.15 -25.86 7.22
#